data_AF-A0A444RAK0-F1
#
_entry.id   AF-A0A444RAK0-F1
#
_cell.length_a   1.000
_cell.length_b   1.000
_cell.length_c   1.000
_cell.angle_alpha   90.00
_cell.angle_beta   90.00
_cell.angle_gamma   90.00
#
_symmetry.space_group_name_H-M   'P 1'
#
loop_
_entity.id
_entity.type
_entity.pdbx_description
1 polymer ?
#
loop_
_entity_poly.entity_id
_entity_poly.type
_entity_poly.pdbx_seq_one_letter_code
_entity_poly.pdbx_strand_id
1 'polypeptide(L)'
;LVRVDNIISRLEESKKITLDTLEKQRLQYTDAFRRSSDIIQRAEEGIKIMKNNMENYRYYQSKGLINKDQLTNQVALYYQQQNNLLSLSGQNEQNALQITTLESQIQTQAADFDNRIYQMELQRLELQKELVNTDVEGEIIIRALSDGKVDSLSVTVGQMVNTGDSLLQVIPENIENYYLILWVPNDAVPYISAGDKVNIRYEAFPSEKFGQFSATVKTISRTPASTQEMLTYKGAPQNTPGASVPWYKVIATPEKQIIRYDEKYLPLENGMKAESTLFLEKRRIYQWMLSPFYDMKHSATGPIND
;
A
#
# COMPACT_ATOMS: atom_id res chain seq x y z
N LEU A 1 4.54 -25.22 -0.10
CA LEU A 1 5.55 -24.94 0.95
C LEU A 1 6.60 -26.04 1.05
N VAL A 2 6.28 -27.27 1.48
CA VAL A 2 7.24 -28.40 1.65
C VAL A 2 8.20 -28.63 0.46
N ARG A 3 7.71 -28.52 -0.78
CA ARG A 3 8.56 -28.67 -1.98
C ARG A 3 9.59 -27.55 -2.12
N VAL A 4 9.25 -26.31 -1.78
CA VAL A 4 10.15 -25.15 -1.84
C VAL A 4 11.19 -25.26 -0.74
N ASP A 5 10.78 -25.63 0.48
CA ASP A 5 11.72 -25.86 1.60
C ASP A 5 12.73 -26.97 1.25
N ASN A 6 12.30 -28.07 0.65
CA ASN A 6 13.20 -29.12 0.17
C ASN A 6 14.18 -28.63 -0.91
N ILE A 7 13.77 -27.71 -1.78
CA ILE A 7 14.67 -27.13 -2.80
C ILE A 7 15.71 -26.23 -2.13
N ILE A 8 15.30 -25.38 -1.18
CA ILE A 8 16.20 -24.51 -0.42
C ILE A 8 17.25 -25.36 0.31
N SER A 9 16.84 -26.39 1.06
CA SER A 9 17.77 -27.27 1.77
C SER A 9 18.77 -27.96 0.84
N ARG A 10 18.33 -28.41 -0.34
CA ARG A 10 19.24 -28.99 -1.35
C ARG A 10 20.20 -27.97 -1.94
N LEU A 11 19.77 -26.73 -2.14
CA LEU A 11 20.63 -25.64 -2.59
C LEU A 11 21.68 -25.29 -1.55
N GLU A 12 21.32 -25.24 -0.27
CA GLU A 12 22.26 -25.01 0.84
C GLU A 12 23.30 -26.13 0.95
N GLU A 13 22.87 -27.39 0.85
CA GLU A 13 23.77 -28.54 0.84
C GLU A 13 24.72 -28.49 -0.36
N SER A 14 24.19 -28.22 -1.56
CA SER A 14 24.99 -28.08 -2.78
C SER A 14 25.98 -26.93 -2.70
N LYS A 15 25.57 -25.79 -2.14
CA LYS A 15 26.44 -24.63 -1.87
C LYS A 15 27.60 -25.06 -0.99
N LYS A 16 27.31 -25.71 0.14
CA LYS A 16 28.33 -26.16 1.10
C LYS A 16 29.34 -27.11 0.46
N ILE A 17 28.87 -28.14 -0.24
CA ILE A 17 29.74 -29.13 -0.89
C ILE A 17 30.62 -28.48 -1.96
N THR A 18 30.03 -27.60 -2.78
CA THR A 18 30.74 -26.94 -3.88
C THR A 18 31.83 -26.01 -3.35
N LEU A 19 31.49 -25.18 -2.35
CA LEU A 19 32.46 -24.25 -1.76
C LEU A 19 33.57 -24.98 -1.00
N ASP A 20 33.25 -26.05 -0.26
CA ASP A 20 34.27 -26.88 0.40
C ASP A 20 35.23 -27.53 -0.62
N THR A 21 34.71 -27.96 -1.76
CA THR A 21 35.53 -28.55 -2.83
C THR A 21 36.47 -27.51 -3.46
N LEU A 22 35.95 -26.32 -3.78
CA LEU A 22 36.76 -25.22 -4.33
C LEU A 22 37.81 -24.73 -3.32
N GLU A 23 37.44 -24.64 -2.04
CA GLU A 23 38.33 -24.25 -0.96
C GLU A 23 39.48 -25.27 -0.79
N LYS A 24 39.18 -26.57 -0.84
CA LYS A 24 40.20 -27.64 -0.84
C LYS A 24 41.15 -27.51 -2.02
N GLN A 25 40.63 -27.23 -3.23
CA GLN A 25 41.48 -27.00 -4.41
C GLN A 25 42.36 -25.77 -4.23
N ARG A 26 41.81 -24.66 -3.70
CA ARG A 26 42.59 -23.44 -3.43
C ARG A 26 43.74 -23.75 -2.48
N LEU A 27 43.47 -24.43 -1.37
CA LEU A 27 44.49 -24.83 -0.39
C LEU A 27 45.58 -25.70 -1.01
N GLN A 28 45.23 -26.65 -1.88
CA GLN A 28 46.22 -27.48 -2.58
C GLN A 28 47.16 -26.65 -3.46
N TYR A 29 46.62 -25.66 -4.20
CA TYR A 29 47.42 -24.77 -5.02
C TYR A 29 48.23 -23.77 -4.18
N THR A 30 47.70 -23.30 -3.05
CA THR A 30 48.43 -22.47 -2.08
C THR A 30 49.65 -23.23 -1.53
N ASP A 31 49.48 -24.50 -1.17
CA ASP A 31 50.58 -25.35 -0.73
C ASP A 31 51.59 -25.63 -1.85
N ALA A 32 51.13 -25.85 -3.08
CA ALA A 32 52.00 -26.03 -4.24
C ALA A 32 52.80 -24.77 -4.56
N PHE A 33 52.16 -23.59 -4.51
CA PHE A 33 52.81 -22.29 -4.66
C PHE A 33 53.89 -22.08 -3.58
N ARG A 34 53.56 -22.32 -2.31
CA ARG A 34 54.53 -22.18 -1.21
C ARG A 34 55.75 -23.08 -1.42
N ARG A 35 55.53 -24.37 -1.72
CA ARG A 35 56.63 -25.32 -1.99
C ARG A 35 57.45 -24.89 -3.20
N SER A 36 56.81 -24.43 -4.27
CA SER A 36 57.52 -23.97 -5.46
C SER A 36 58.33 -22.70 -5.21
N SER A 37 57.82 -21.79 -4.38
CA SER A 37 58.52 -20.59 -3.94
C SER A 37 59.78 -20.94 -3.13
N ASP A 38 59.68 -21.91 -2.21
CA ASP A 38 60.83 -22.40 -1.45
C ASP A 38 61.90 -23.04 -2.37
N ILE A 39 61.48 -23.79 -3.40
CA ILE A 39 62.39 -24.41 -4.38
C ILE A 39 63.10 -23.33 -5.21
N ILE A 40 62.36 -22.31 -5.66
CA ILE A 40 62.93 -21.17 -6.40
C ILE A 40 63.99 -20.47 -5.57
N GLN A 41 63.70 -20.16 -4.30
CA GLN A 41 64.66 -19.51 -3.40
C GLN A 41 65.97 -20.32 -3.28
N ARG A 42 65.88 -21.65 -3.11
CA ARG A 42 67.06 -22.52 -3.06
C ARG A 42 67.80 -22.58 -4.40
N ALA A 43 67.07 -22.57 -5.52
CA ALA A 43 67.66 -22.56 -6.85
C ALA A 43 68.41 -21.25 -7.14
N GLU A 44 67.89 -20.11 -6.69
CA GLU A 44 68.55 -18.80 -6.78
C GLU A 44 69.88 -18.78 -6.02
N GLU A 45 69.91 -19.33 -4.79
CA GLU A 45 71.14 -19.49 -4.02
C GLU A 45 72.16 -20.38 -4.75
N GLY A 46 71.72 -21.51 -5.30
CA GLY A 46 72.56 -22.41 -6.09
C GLY A 46 73.15 -21.75 -7.33
N ILE A 47 72.36 -20.96 -8.05
CA ILE A 47 72.80 -20.20 -9.23
C ILE A 47 73.81 -19.12 -8.84
N LYS A 48 73.65 -18.46 -7.69
CA LYS A 48 74.64 -17.50 -7.17
C LYS A 48 76.00 -18.17 -6.92
N ILE A 49 76.01 -19.37 -6.34
CA ILE A 49 77.24 -20.16 -6.15
C ILE A 49 77.84 -20.55 -7.51
N MET A 50 77.00 -21.02 -8.44
CA MET A 50 77.43 -21.40 -9.79
C MET A 50 78.03 -20.22 -10.57
N LYS A 51 77.47 -19.03 -10.41
CA LYS A 51 77.97 -17.78 -10.99
C LYS A 51 79.38 -17.47 -10.48
N ASN A 52 79.57 -17.48 -9.16
CA ASN A 52 80.88 -17.26 -8.54
C ASN A 52 81.90 -18.29 -9.02
N ASN A 53 81.49 -19.56 -9.14
CA ASN A 53 82.37 -20.62 -9.64
C ASN A 53 82.78 -20.37 -11.11
N MET A 54 81.82 -20.02 -11.96
CA MET A 54 82.07 -19.68 -13.36
C MET A 54 82.99 -18.44 -13.50
N GLU A 55 82.86 -17.44 -12.63
CA GLU A 55 83.78 -16.29 -12.55
C GLU A 55 85.20 -16.70 -12.13
N ASN A 56 85.34 -17.60 -11.15
CA ASN A 56 86.64 -18.17 -10.77
C ASN A 56 87.30 -18.94 -11.93
N TYR A 57 86.53 -19.71 -12.69
CA TYR A 57 87.04 -20.42 -13.88
C TYR A 57 87.51 -19.43 -14.97
N ARG A 58 86.82 -18.30 -15.18
CA ARG A 58 87.30 -17.24 -16.09
C ARG A 58 88.64 -16.69 -15.62
N TYR A 59 88.82 -16.49 -14.32
CA TYR A 59 90.08 -16.04 -13.73
C TYR A 59 91.20 -17.08 -13.87
N TYR A 60 90.92 -18.36 -13.66
CA TYR A 60 91.92 -19.43 -13.86
C TYR A 60 92.34 -19.56 -15.32
N GLN A 61 91.41 -19.36 -16.26
CA GLN A 61 91.70 -19.35 -17.68
C GLN A 61 92.60 -18.17 -18.08
N SER A 62 92.36 -16.97 -17.54
CA SER A 62 93.22 -15.80 -17.82
C SER A 62 94.65 -15.96 -17.31
N LYS A 63 94.87 -16.83 -16.31
CA LYS A 63 96.18 -17.27 -15.83
C LYS A 63 96.77 -18.50 -16.54
N GLY A 64 96.05 -19.09 -17.51
CA GLY A 64 96.49 -20.29 -18.23
C GLY A 64 96.41 -21.60 -17.44
N LEU A 65 95.68 -21.64 -16.33
CA LEU A 65 95.57 -22.81 -15.45
C LEU A 65 94.54 -23.86 -15.93
N ILE A 66 93.66 -23.48 -16.85
CA ILE A 66 92.61 -24.35 -17.42
C ILE A 66 92.48 -24.12 -18.92
N ASN A 67 91.87 -25.07 -19.63
CA ASN A 67 91.59 -24.94 -21.06
C ASN A 67 90.24 -24.23 -21.34
N LYS A 68 90.01 -23.86 -22.61
CA LYS A 68 88.79 -23.16 -23.04
C LYS A 68 87.53 -24.02 -22.92
N ASP A 69 87.64 -25.33 -23.11
CA ASP A 69 86.51 -26.26 -23.04
C ASP A 69 85.98 -26.40 -21.61
N GLN A 70 86.89 -26.46 -20.62
CA GLN A 70 86.55 -26.49 -19.19
C GLN A 70 85.75 -25.24 -18.79
N LEU A 71 86.16 -24.04 -19.23
CA LEU A 71 85.39 -22.82 -19.01
C LEU A 71 84.04 -22.85 -19.71
N THR A 72 84.01 -23.29 -20.97
CA THR A 72 82.78 -23.34 -21.78
C THR A 72 81.74 -24.27 -21.15
N ASN A 73 82.16 -25.42 -20.63
CA ASN A 73 81.31 -26.34 -19.89
C ASN A 73 80.70 -25.69 -18.63
N GLN A 74 81.49 -24.95 -17.84
CA GLN A 74 80.96 -24.25 -16.65
C GLN A 74 79.98 -23.14 -17.01
N VAL A 75 80.24 -22.39 -18.08
CA VAL A 75 79.32 -21.38 -18.60
C VAL A 75 78.00 -22.01 -19.07
N ALA A 76 78.07 -23.13 -19.79
CA ALA A 76 76.90 -23.87 -20.24
C ALA A 76 76.04 -24.36 -19.05
N LEU A 77 76.67 -24.93 -18.01
CA LEU A 77 75.98 -25.39 -16.79
C LEU A 77 75.28 -24.23 -16.05
N TYR A 78 75.94 -23.07 -15.94
CA TYR A 78 75.33 -21.88 -15.35
C TYR A 78 74.08 -21.43 -16.11
N TYR A 79 74.17 -21.28 -17.43
CA TYR A 79 73.02 -20.87 -18.25
C TYR A 79 71.91 -21.91 -18.26
N GLN A 80 72.23 -23.20 -18.23
CA GLN A 80 71.26 -24.27 -18.11
C GLN A 80 70.46 -24.14 -16.79
N GLN A 81 71.13 -23.90 -15.67
CA GLN A 81 70.43 -23.69 -14.40
C GLN A 81 69.62 -22.40 -14.38
N GLN A 82 70.12 -21.33 -15.01
CA GLN A 82 69.36 -20.09 -15.17
C GLN A 82 68.05 -20.33 -15.95
N ASN A 83 68.09 -21.12 -17.02
CA ASN A 83 66.89 -21.48 -17.77
C ASN A 83 65.93 -22.36 -16.94
N ASN A 84 66.45 -23.28 -16.13
CA ASN A 84 65.63 -24.05 -15.20
C ASN A 84 64.90 -23.15 -14.18
N LEU A 85 65.58 -22.13 -13.65
CA LEU A 85 64.96 -21.15 -12.74
C LEU A 85 63.82 -20.39 -13.42
N LEU A 86 64.00 -19.95 -14.66
CA LEU A 86 62.94 -19.28 -15.42
C LEU A 86 61.70 -20.19 -15.58
N SER A 87 61.91 -21.48 -15.88
CA SER A 87 60.82 -22.45 -15.97
C SER A 87 60.10 -22.64 -14.62
N LEU A 88 60.85 -22.70 -13.51
CA LEU A 88 60.28 -22.82 -12.17
C LEU A 88 59.48 -21.57 -11.79
N SER A 89 59.99 -20.38 -12.10
CA SER A 89 59.29 -19.11 -11.90
C SER A 89 57.97 -19.07 -12.66
N GLY A 90 57.98 -19.47 -13.94
CA GLY A 90 56.76 -19.55 -14.75
C GLY A 90 55.73 -20.54 -14.17
N GLN A 91 56.18 -21.69 -13.65
CA GLN A 91 55.27 -22.64 -12.98
C GLN A 91 54.70 -22.06 -11.67
N ASN A 92 55.51 -21.32 -10.91
CA ASN A 92 55.05 -20.67 -9.68
C ASN A 92 54.03 -19.56 -9.96
N GLU A 93 54.23 -18.76 -11.01
CA GLU A 93 53.25 -17.78 -11.48
C GLU A 93 51.94 -18.44 -11.92
N GLN A 94 52.00 -19.57 -12.62
CA GLN A 94 50.80 -20.35 -12.97
C GLN A 94 50.04 -20.82 -11.73
N ASN A 95 50.73 -21.29 -10.69
CA ASN A 95 50.10 -21.66 -9.42
C ASN A 95 49.42 -20.44 -8.77
N ALA A 96 50.07 -19.27 -8.76
CA ALA A 96 49.48 -18.04 -8.23
C ALA A 96 48.22 -17.62 -8.99
N LEU A 97 48.24 -17.66 -10.33
CA LEU A 97 47.08 -17.36 -11.16
C LEU A 97 45.92 -18.33 -10.90
N GLN A 98 46.23 -19.61 -10.68
CA GLN A 98 45.22 -20.61 -10.35
C GLN A 98 44.57 -20.35 -8.99
N ILE A 99 45.33 -19.92 -7.98
CA ILE A 99 44.80 -19.50 -6.67
C ILE A 99 43.82 -18.34 -6.85
N THR A 100 44.22 -17.28 -7.56
CA THR A 100 43.36 -16.11 -7.81
C THR A 100 42.08 -16.49 -8.57
N THR A 101 42.19 -17.41 -9.55
CA THR A 101 41.04 -17.91 -10.29
C THR A 101 40.06 -18.67 -9.38
N LEU A 102 40.58 -19.55 -8.51
CA LEU A 102 39.78 -20.29 -7.55
C LEU A 102 39.13 -19.37 -6.51
N GLU A 103 39.82 -18.33 -6.05
CA GLU A 103 39.25 -17.32 -5.15
C GLU A 103 38.07 -16.59 -5.80
N SER A 104 38.23 -16.15 -7.06
CA SER A 104 37.16 -15.53 -7.83
C SER A 104 35.98 -16.48 -8.06
N GLN A 105 36.26 -17.75 -8.36
CA GLN A 105 35.22 -18.78 -8.51
C GLN A 105 34.47 -19.03 -7.20
N ILE A 106 35.14 -19.08 -6.05
CA ILE A 106 34.50 -19.21 -4.73
C ILE A 106 33.53 -18.06 -4.50
N GLN A 107 33.96 -16.81 -4.72
CA GLN A 107 33.13 -15.62 -4.53
C GLN A 107 31.91 -15.63 -5.47
N THR A 108 32.14 -15.90 -6.75
CA THR A 108 31.07 -15.91 -7.77
C THR A 108 30.06 -17.02 -7.51
N GLN A 109 30.54 -18.22 -7.19
CA GLN A 109 29.68 -19.37 -6.95
C GLN A 109 28.90 -19.22 -5.63
N ALA A 110 29.51 -18.64 -4.59
CA ALA A 110 28.81 -18.31 -3.35
C ALA A 110 27.65 -17.35 -3.62
N ALA A 111 27.90 -16.28 -4.37
CA ALA A 111 26.89 -15.30 -4.74
C ALA A 111 25.78 -15.89 -5.63
N ASP A 112 26.09 -16.77 -6.58
CA ASP A 112 25.08 -17.46 -7.40
C ASP A 112 24.16 -18.33 -6.54
N PHE A 113 24.72 -19.12 -5.62
CA PHE A 113 23.91 -19.91 -4.69
C PHE A 113 23.05 -19.03 -3.76
N ASP A 114 23.59 -17.94 -3.22
CA ASP A 114 22.83 -17.00 -2.38
C ASP A 114 21.66 -16.38 -3.13
N ASN A 115 21.87 -15.96 -4.38
CA ASN A 115 20.80 -15.44 -5.23
C ASN A 115 19.70 -16.48 -5.49
N ARG A 116 20.08 -17.74 -5.77
CA ARG A 116 19.09 -18.82 -5.99
C ARG A 116 18.31 -19.16 -4.73
N ILE A 117 18.95 -19.20 -3.57
CA ILE A 117 18.29 -19.42 -2.28
C ILE A 117 17.30 -18.27 -2.02
N TYR A 118 17.75 -17.03 -2.17
CA TYR A 118 16.90 -15.85 -1.98
C TYR A 118 15.67 -15.84 -2.90
N GLN A 119 15.83 -16.22 -4.18
CA GLN A 119 14.70 -16.36 -5.10
C GLN A 119 13.67 -17.40 -4.63
N MET A 120 14.14 -18.53 -4.08
CA MET A 120 13.25 -19.56 -3.55
C MET A 120 12.58 -19.13 -2.24
N GLU A 121 13.27 -18.37 -1.38
CA GLU A 121 12.67 -17.78 -0.19
C GLU A 121 11.57 -16.78 -0.53
N LEU A 122 11.79 -15.91 -1.52
CA LEU A 122 10.77 -15.01 -2.03
C LEU A 122 9.55 -15.78 -2.55
N GLN A 123 9.76 -16.85 -3.32
CA GLN A 123 8.67 -17.71 -3.78
C GLN A 123 7.91 -18.36 -2.62
N ARG A 124 8.62 -18.77 -1.56
CA ARG A 124 7.98 -19.31 -0.35
C ARG A 124 7.10 -18.26 0.33
N LEU A 125 7.59 -17.03 0.48
CA LEU A 125 6.84 -15.94 1.09
C LEU A 125 5.58 -15.58 0.28
N GLU A 126 5.66 -15.55 -1.06
CA GLU A 126 4.49 -15.30 -1.89
C GLU A 126 3.43 -16.41 -1.73
N LEU A 127 3.84 -17.68 -1.71
CA LEU A 127 2.92 -18.80 -1.46
C LEU A 127 2.32 -18.79 -0.05
N GLN A 128 3.06 -18.31 0.96
CA GLN A 128 2.51 -18.13 2.32
C GLN A 128 1.46 -17.02 2.35
N LYS A 129 1.73 -15.91 1.67
CA LYS A 129 0.77 -14.82 1.54
C LYS A 129 -0.49 -15.26 0.79
N GLU A 130 -0.35 -16.06 -0.26
CA GLU A 130 -1.48 -16.66 -0.99
C GLU A 130 -2.32 -17.55 -0.07
N LEU A 131 -1.69 -18.44 0.72
CA LEU A 131 -2.38 -19.26 1.72
C LEU A 131 -3.18 -18.43 2.74
N VAL A 132 -2.57 -17.37 3.29
CA VAL A 132 -3.25 -16.47 4.24
C VAL A 132 -4.42 -15.75 3.57
N ASN A 133 -4.27 -15.32 2.32
CA ASN A 133 -5.35 -14.67 1.59
C ASN A 133 -6.50 -15.64 1.26
N THR A 134 -6.20 -16.88 0.87
CA THR A 134 -7.20 -17.91 0.62
C THR A 134 -7.97 -18.30 1.89
N ASP A 135 -7.30 -18.36 3.05
CA ASP A 135 -7.98 -18.62 4.33
C ASP A 135 -8.97 -17.52 4.71
N VAL A 136 -8.75 -16.28 4.26
CA VAL A 136 -9.69 -15.15 4.45
C VAL A 136 -10.90 -15.23 3.50
N GLU A 137 -10.78 -15.90 2.36
CA GLU A 137 -11.88 -16.05 1.39
C GLU A 137 -12.92 -17.11 1.80
N GLY A 138 -12.63 -17.97 2.78
CA GLY A 138 -13.51 -19.08 3.15
C GLY A 138 -14.83 -18.67 3.80
N GLU A 139 -14.85 -17.57 4.56
CA GLU A 139 -16.05 -17.07 5.23
C GLU A 139 -15.91 -15.58 5.58
N ILE A 140 -16.76 -14.73 4.99
CA ILE A 140 -16.84 -13.30 5.33
C ILE A 140 -18.02 -13.08 6.27
N ILE A 141 -17.73 -12.79 7.54
CA ILE A 141 -18.75 -12.47 8.55
C ILE A 141 -19.00 -10.96 8.58
N ILE A 142 -20.16 -10.54 8.06
CA ILE A 142 -20.62 -9.15 8.20
C ILE A 142 -21.31 -8.98 9.55
N ARG A 143 -20.73 -8.13 10.41
CA ARG A 143 -21.26 -7.84 11.76
C ARG A 143 -22.01 -6.51 11.77
N ALA A 144 -23.07 -6.42 12.57
CA ALA A 144 -23.72 -5.16 12.85
C ALA A 144 -22.75 -4.21 13.57
N LEU A 145 -22.69 -2.94 13.14
CA LEU A 145 -21.82 -1.92 13.75
C LEU A 145 -22.41 -1.31 15.04
N SER A 146 -23.70 -1.52 15.28
CA SER A 146 -24.43 -1.01 16.44
C SER A 146 -25.55 -1.95 16.83
N ASP A 147 -25.91 -1.92 18.11
CA ASP A 147 -27.08 -2.63 18.62
C ASP A 147 -28.38 -2.09 18.01
N GLY A 148 -29.34 -2.97 17.76
CA GLY A 148 -30.62 -2.59 17.18
C GLY A 148 -31.39 -3.78 16.61
N LYS A 149 -32.51 -3.46 15.94
CA LYS A 149 -33.37 -4.41 15.24
C LYS A 149 -33.15 -4.31 13.74
N VAL A 150 -33.18 -5.44 13.04
CA VAL A 150 -33.18 -5.48 11.58
C VAL A 150 -34.53 -4.95 11.08
N ASP A 151 -34.50 -3.84 10.35
CA ASP A 151 -35.67 -3.20 9.75
C ASP A 151 -35.99 -3.81 8.38
N SER A 152 -34.98 -3.92 7.53
CA SER A 152 -35.10 -4.53 6.21
C SER A 152 -33.86 -5.35 5.84
N LEU A 153 -34.10 -6.40 5.06
CA LEU A 153 -33.07 -7.26 4.48
C LEU A 153 -33.14 -7.12 2.96
N SER A 154 -32.06 -6.63 2.35
CA SER A 154 -32.00 -6.31 0.91
C SER A 154 -31.50 -7.48 0.06
N VAL A 155 -31.14 -8.60 0.67
CA VAL A 155 -30.50 -9.75 0.02
C VAL A 155 -31.17 -11.07 0.42
N THR A 156 -31.11 -12.06 -0.47
CA THR A 156 -31.63 -13.41 -0.21
C THR A 156 -30.50 -14.43 -0.12
N VAL A 157 -30.72 -15.53 0.60
CA VAL A 157 -29.76 -16.65 0.67
C VAL A 157 -29.45 -17.15 -0.74
N GLY A 158 -28.16 -17.25 -1.08
CA GLY A 158 -27.68 -17.68 -2.40
C GLY A 158 -27.52 -16.55 -3.43
N GLN A 159 -27.89 -15.31 -3.08
CA GLN A 159 -27.63 -14.15 -3.94
C GLN A 159 -26.16 -13.75 -3.88
N MET A 160 -25.54 -13.54 -5.05
CA MET A 160 -24.20 -12.96 -5.16
C MET A 160 -24.25 -11.47 -4.78
N VAL A 161 -23.31 -11.04 -3.94
CA VAL A 161 -23.20 -9.64 -3.47
C VAL A 161 -21.79 -9.13 -3.71
N ASN A 162 -21.66 -7.83 -3.97
CA ASN A 162 -20.39 -7.16 -4.22
C ASN A 162 -19.98 -6.27 -3.03
N THR A 163 -18.71 -5.87 -3.03
CA THR A 163 -18.21 -4.89 -2.07
C THR A 163 -18.96 -3.58 -2.23
N GLY A 164 -19.59 -3.11 -1.15
CA GLY A 164 -20.36 -1.87 -1.12
C GLY A 164 -21.88 -2.06 -1.25
N ASP A 165 -22.36 -3.27 -1.52
CA ASP A 165 -23.80 -3.53 -1.54
C ASP A 165 -24.41 -3.38 -0.13
N SER A 166 -25.57 -2.72 -0.05
CA SER A 166 -26.33 -2.63 1.19
C SER A 166 -27.08 -3.93 1.45
N LEU A 167 -26.65 -4.68 2.47
CA LEU A 167 -27.21 -6.01 2.77
C LEU A 167 -28.43 -5.94 3.68
N LEU A 168 -28.36 -5.14 4.73
CA LEU A 168 -29.39 -5.02 5.76
C LEU A 168 -29.39 -3.61 6.35
N GLN A 169 -30.54 -3.18 6.85
CA GLN A 169 -30.69 -1.93 7.59
C GLN A 169 -31.00 -2.22 9.05
N VAL A 170 -30.19 -1.69 9.96
CA VAL A 170 -30.41 -1.77 11.42
C VAL A 170 -30.98 -0.45 11.91
N ILE A 171 -32.05 -0.53 12.69
CA ILE A 171 -32.60 0.62 13.44
C ILE A 171 -32.43 0.40 14.94
N PRO A 172 -32.24 1.46 15.75
CA PRO A 172 -32.20 1.32 17.20
C PRO A 172 -33.47 0.65 17.75
N GLU A 173 -33.32 -0.22 18.75
CA GLU A 173 -34.46 -0.94 19.34
C GLU A 173 -35.44 -0.01 20.07
N ASN A 174 -34.92 1.01 20.74
CA ASN A 174 -35.71 2.02 21.45
C ASN A 174 -35.55 3.39 20.76
N ILE A 175 -36.60 3.82 20.06
CA ILE A 175 -36.67 5.16 19.46
C ILE A 175 -37.49 6.05 20.41
N GLU A 176 -36.82 6.96 21.09
CA GLU A 176 -37.49 7.87 22.04
C GLU A 176 -38.31 8.96 21.34
N ASN A 177 -37.82 9.49 20.21
CA ASN A 177 -38.44 10.61 19.51
C ASN A 177 -38.20 10.54 18.00
N TYR A 178 -39.25 10.79 17.21
CA TYR A 178 -39.14 11.02 15.77
C TYR A 178 -38.97 12.50 15.47
N TYR A 179 -38.21 12.79 14.42
CA TYR A 179 -37.98 14.13 13.89
C TYR A 179 -38.43 14.19 12.44
N LEU A 180 -38.93 15.35 12.03
CA LEU A 180 -39.25 15.66 10.65
C LEU A 180 -38.06 16.32 9.98
N ILE A 181 -37.74 15.84 8.79
CA ILE A 181 -36.75 16.45 7.91
C ILE A 181 -37.51 17.21 6.85
N LEU A 182 -37.41 18.53 6.91
CA LEU A 182 -38.05 19.46 6.00
C LEU A 182 -37.00 20.02 5.04
N TRP A 183 -37.35 20.12 3.77
CA TRP A 183 -36.51 20.71 2.73
C TRP A 183 -37.05 22.10 2.41
N VAL A 184 -36.24 23.12 2.69
CA VAL A 184 -36.64 24.53 2.55
C VAL A 184 -35.80 25.18 1.45
N PRO A 185 -36.41 25.90 0.49
CA PRO A 185 -35.67 26.55 -0.58
C PRO A 185 -34.87 27.75 -0.05
N ASN A 186 -33.80 28.13 -0.76
CA ASN A 186 -32.87 29.18 -0.34
C ASN A 186 -33.51 30.54 -0.01
N ASP A 187 -34.56 30.92 -0.74
CA ASP A 187 -35.31 32.17 -0.54
C ASP A 187 -36.11 32.21 0.77
N ALA A 188 -36.48 31.06 1.32
CA ALA A 188 -37.21 30.94 2.58
C ALA A 188 -36.28 30.90 3.82
N VAL A 189 -34.99 30.57 3.66
CA VAL A 189 -34.04 30.41 4.79
C VAL A 189 -33.90 31.65 5.68
N PRO A 190 -33.83 32.89 5.15
CA PRO A 190 -33.68 34.09 6.01
C PRO A 190 -34.87 34.36 6.93
N TYR A 191 -36.02 33.73 6.65
CA TYR A 191 -37.29 33.99 7.32
C TYR A 191 -37.63 32.95 8.38
N ILE A 192 -36.81 31.92 8.54
CA ILE A 192 -37.02 30.84 9.51
C ILE A 192 -35.90 30.83 10.55
N SER A 193 -36.27 30.52 11.79
CA SER A 193 -35.37 30.45 12.93
C SER A 193 -35.64 29.21 13.77
N ALA A 194 -34.63 28.76 14.51
CA ALA A 194 -34.84 27.72 15.51
C ALA A 194 -35.84 28.20 16.57
N GLY A 195 -36.82 27.35 16.90
CA GLY A 195 -37.95 27.69 17.77
C GLY A 195 -39.24 28.05 17.03
N ASP A 196 -39.19 28.27 15.71
CA ASP A 196 -40.40 28.60 14.95
C ASP A 196 -41.38 27.41 14.90
N LYS A 197 -42.68 27.74 14.94
CA LYS A 197 -43.74 26.76 14.77
C LYS A 197 -44.05 26.54 13.30
N VAL A 198 -44.14 25.28 12.92
CA VAL A 198 -44.45 24.82 11.57
C VAL A 198 -45.72 24.00 11.61
N ASN A 199 -46.64 24.25 10.68
CA ASN A 199 -47.82 23.43 10.52
C ASN A 199 -47.49 22.26 9.61
N ILE A 200 -47.82 21.05 10.07
CA ILE A 200 -47.49 19.79 9.41
C ILE A 200 -48.78 19.06 9.06
N ARG A 201 -48.82 18.52 7.85
CA ARG A 201 -49.85 17.59 7.38
C ARG A 201 -49.19 16.30 6.95
N TYR A 202 -49.40 15.23 7.71
CA TYR A 202 -48.88 13.91 7.35
C TYR A 202 -49.75 13.29 6.25
N GLU A 203 -49.13 12.71 5.22
CA GLU A 203 -49.87 12.02 4.15
C GLU A 203 -50.64 10.81 4.70
N ALA A 204 -50.09 10.12 5.71
CA ALA A 204 -50.72 8.99 6.37
C ALA A 204 -51.95 9.38 7.23
N PHE A 205 -52.14 10.67 7.52
CA PHE A 205 -53.22 11.19 8.37
C PHE A 205 -53.97 12.33 7.66
N PRO A 206 -54.98 12.02 6.83
CA PRO A 206 -55.70 13.02 6.02
C PRO A 206 -56.25 14.18 6.84
N SER A 207 -55.96 15.40 6.40
CA SER A 207 -56.29 16.64 7.10
C SER A 207 -57.77 16.84 7.39
N GLU A 208 -58.66 16.25 6.57
CA GLU A 208 -60.11 16.36 6.72
C GLU A 208 -60.59 15.73 8.02
N LYS A 209 -59.85 14.72 8.52
CA LYS A 209 -60.17 13.97 9.74
C LYS A 209 -59.28 14.34 10.92
N PHE A 210 -58.01 14.64 10.66
CA PHE A 210 -56.99 14.80 11.70
C PHE A 210 -56.55 16.26 11.92
N GLY A 211 -56.97 17.18 11.04
CA GLY A 211 -56.55 18.57 11.10
C GLY A 211 -55.07 18.77 10.73
N GLN A 212 -54.46 19.82 11.28
CA GLN A 212 -53.03 20.10 11.14
C GLN A 212 -52.32 19.82 12.45
N PHE A 213 -51.10 19.31 12.35
CA PHE A 213 -50.20 19.10 13.48
C PHE A 213 -49.21 20.27 13.57
N SER A 214 -48.63 20.48 14.75
CA SER A 214 -47.57 21.47 14.95
C SER A 214 -46.24 20.77 15.21
N ALA A 215 -45.18 21.33 14.64
CA ALA A 215 -43.80 20.96 14.93
C ALA A 215 -42.99 22.22 15.21
N THR A 216 -41.94 22.09 16.01
CA THR A 216 -41.02 23.20 16.31
C THR A 216 -39.70 22.99 15.59
N VAL A 217 -39.20 24.01 14.89
CA VAL A 217 -37.90 23.97 14.23
C VAL A 217 -36.80 23.81 15.29
N LYS A 218 -36.04 22.71 15.21
CA LYS A 218 -34.92 22.42 16.11
C LYS A 218 -33.60 22.94 15.55
N THR A 219 -33.36 22.72 14.26
CA THR A 219 -32.08 23.08 13.62
C THR A 219 -32.28 23.35 12.14
N ILE A 220 -31.55 24.35 11.63
CA ILE A 220 -31.49 24.71 10.22
C ILE A 220 -30.03 24.54 9.78
N SER A 221 -29.79 23.75 8.73
CA SER A 221 -28.45 23.61 8.15
C SER A 221 -27.97 24.94 7.58
N ARG A 222 -26.69 25.27 7.77
CA ARG A 222 -26.09 26.51 7.26
C ARG A 222 -25.69 26.44 5.79
N THR A 223 -25.56 25.23 5.26
CA THR A 223 -25.17 24.98 3.87
C THR A 223 -26.29 24.26 3.14
N PRO A 224 -26.44 24.47 1.82
CA PRO A 224 -27.32 23.67 0.99
C PRO A 224 -26.98 22.18 1.06
N ALA A 225 -27.99 21.35 0.94
CA ALA A 225 -27.84 19.90 0.92
C ALA A 225 -27.18 19.42 -0.37
N SER A 226 -26.32 18.40 -0.25
CA SER A 226 -25.73 17.76 -1.42
C SER A 226 -26.71 16.79 -2.07
N THR A 227 -26.51 16.49 -3.36
CA THR A 227 -27.31 15.48 -4.06
C THR A 227 -27.29 14.12 -3.35
N GLN A 228 -26.12 13.72 -2.83
CA GLN A 228 -25.98 12.45 -2.11
C GLN A 228 -26.78 12.43 -0.79
N GLU A 229 -26.77 13.53 -0.04
CA GLU A 229 -27.58 13.63 1.19
C GLU A 229 -29.08 13.55 0.85
N MET A 230 -29.53 14.26 -0.18
CA MET A 230 -30.94 14.24 -0.60
C MET A 230 -31.40 12.86 -1.06
N LEU A 231 -30.54 12.08 -1.74
CA LEU A 231 -30.85 10.70 -2.16
C LEU A 231 -31.06 9.73 -0.98
N THR A 232 -30.57 10.07 0.21
CA THR A 232 -30.81 9.28 1.43
C THR A 232 -32.29 9.34 1.86
N TYR A 233 -33.03 10.38 1.45
CA TYR A 233 -34.41 10.60 1.85
C TYR A 233 -35.36 10.53 0.64
N LYS A 234 -36.20 9.51 0.58
CA LYS A 234 -37.18 9.32 -0.51
C LYS A 234 -38.18 10.47 -0.68
N GLY A 235 -38.37 11.30 0.35
CA GLY A 235 -39.23 12.48 0.33
C GLY A 235 -38.54 13.79 -0.08
N ALA A 236 -37.24 13.76 -0.41
CA ALA A 236 -36.52 14.96 -0.83
C ALA A 236 -36.97 15.43 -2.22
N PRO A 237 -37.04 16.76 -2.46
CA PRO A 237 -37.29 17.31 -3.79
C PRO A 237 -36.24 16.80 -4.79
N GLN A 238 -36.70 16.34 -5.96
CA GLN A 238 -35.79 15.95 -7.04
C GLN A 238 -35.47 17.18 -7.88
N ASN A 239 -34.19 17.55 -7.96
CA ASN A 239 -33.76 18.64 -8.84
C ASN A 239 -33.97 18.21 -10.30
N THR A 240 -34.82 18.94 -11.02
CA THR A 240 -35.03 18.72 -12.45
C THR A 240 -33.89 19.34 -13.26
N PRO A 241 -33.46 18.73 -14.38
CA PRO A 241 -32.45 19.32 -15.24
C PRO A 241 -32.92 20.70 -15.75
N GLY A 242 -32.21 21.76 -15.38
CA GLY A 242 -32.48 23.14 -15.84
C GLY A 242 -32.84 24.15 -14.76
N ALA A 243 -33.16 23.74 -13.53
CA ALA A 243 -33.39 24.63 -12.39
C ALA A 243 -32.94 23.97 -11.08
N SER A 244 -31.67 24.18 -10.71
CA SER A 244 -31.15 23.71 -9.42
C SER A 244 -31.48 24.73 -8.34
N VAL A 245 -32.56 24.51 -7.61
CA VAL A 245 -32.87 25.30 -6.41
C VAL A 245 -32.03 24.74 -5.26
N PRO A 246 -31.23 25.56 -4.55
CA PRO A 246 -30.53 25.09 -3.36
C PRO A 246 -31.54 24.81 -2.25
N TRP A 247 -31.59 23.57 -1.79
CA TRP A 247 -32.43 23.13 -0.68
C TRP A 247 -31.62 23.06 0.61
N TYR A 248 -32.18 23.61 1.68
CA TYR A 248 -31.60 23.55 3.01
C TYR A 248 -32.38 22.57 3.87
N LYS A 249 -31.64 21.76 4.61
CA LYS A 249 -32.20 20.78 5.55
C LYS A 249 -32.63 21.47 6.84
N VAL A 250 -33.86 21.28 7.22
CA VAL A 250 -34.43 21.76 8.48
C VAL A 250 -34.95 20.57 9.28
N ILE A 251 -34.51 20.44 10.52
CA ILE A 251 -34.98 19.40 11.44
C ILE A 251 -36.02 20.02 12.35
N ALA A 252 -37.24 19.48 12.33
CA ALA A 252 -38.34 19.90 13.19
C ALA A 252 -38.77 18.76 14.12
N THR A 253 -39.15 19.10 15.35
CA THR A 253 -39.65 18.14 16.34
C THR A 253 -41.18 18.22 16.38
N PRO A 254 -41.92 17.16 16.00
CA PRO A 254 -43.36 17.09 16.18
C PRO A 254 -43.76 17.28 17.65
N GLU A 255 -44.76 18.12 17.92
CA GLU A 255 -45.28 18.28 19.29
C GLU A 255 -45.98 17.02 19.80
N LYS A 256 -46.48 16.16 18.89
CA LYS A 256 -47.12 14.87 19.20
C LYS A 256 -46.42 13.76 18.45
N GLN A 257 -45.90 12.79 19.19
CA GLN A 257 -45.26 11.57 18.65
C GLN A 257 -46.26 10.42 18.46
N ILE A 258 -47.45 10.53 19.07
CA ILE A 258 -48.53 9.54 19.00
C ILE A 258 -49.83 10.28 18.70
N ILE A 259 -50.55 9.80 17.68
CA ILE A 259 -51.82 10.36 17.22
C ILE A 259 -52.94 9.45 17.72
N ARG A 260 -53.92 10.02 18.43
CA ARG A 260 -55.07 9.26 18.96
C ARG A 260 -56.26 9.37 18.01
N TYR A 261 -56.80 8.24 17.57
CA TYR A 261 -57.99 8.19 16.73
C TYR A 261 -58.79 6.92 17.00
N ASP A 262 -60.10 7.07 17.25
CA ASP A 262 -61.04 5.96 17.45
C ASP A 262 -60.50 4.91 18.45
N GLU A 263 -60.12 5.40 19.64
CA GLU A 263 -59.50 4.65 20.75
C GLU A 263 -58.13 3.99 20.46
N LYS A 264 -57.59 4.14 19.25
CA LYS A 264 -56.25 3.65 18.87
C LYS A 264 -55.19 4.73 19.05
N TYR A 265 -53.99 4.28 19.42
CA TYR A 265 -52.77 5.08 19.47
C TYR A 265 -51.91 4.72 18.25
N LEU A 266 -51.76 5.66 17.33
CA LEU A 266 -51.01 5.50 16.10
C LEU A 266 -49.69 6.28 16.27
N PRO A 267 -48.55 5.59 16.52
CA PRO A 267 -47.25 6.25 16.61
C PRO A 267 -46.81 6.78 15.25
N LEU A 268 -45.93 7.78 15.25
CA LEU A 268 -45.17 8.12 14.05
C LEU A 268 -44.19 6.99 13.72
N GLU A 269 -43.97 6.75 12.42
CA GLU A 269 -43.01 5.75 11.93
C GLU A 269 -41.99 6.40 11.00
N ASN A 270 -40.82 5.78 10.88
CA ASN A 270 -39.80 6.23 9.96
C ASN A 270 -40.30 6.12 8.50
N GLY A 271 -39.93 7.11 7.67
CA GLY A 271 -40.34 7.14 6.27
C GLY A 271 -41.73 7.71 5.98
N MET A 272 -42.52 8.06 7.00
CA MET A 272 -43.76 8.83 6.80
C MET A 272 -43.46 10.17 6.12
N LYS A 273 -44.28 10.52 5.13
CA LYS A 273 -44.21 11.81 4.43
C LYS A 273 -45.12 12.84 5.07
N ALA A 274 -44.68 14.08 5.05
CA ALA A 274 -45.48 15.20 5.51
C ALA A 274 -45.22 16.44 4.67
N GLU A 275 -46.27 17.21 4.45
CA GLU A 275 -46.20 18.56 3.91
C GLU A 275 -46.10 19.55 5.07
N SER A 276 -45.19 20.52 4.93
CA SER A 276 -45.00 21.58 5.91
C SER A 276 -45.37 22.93 5.33
N THR A 277 -46.14 23.72 6.06
CA THR A 277 -46.39 25.12 5.75
C THR A 277 -45.62 26.00 6.72
N LEU A 278 -44.70 26.79 6.16
CA LEU A 278 -43.89 27.78 6.89
C LEU A 278 -44.47 29.18 6.67
N PHE A 279 -44.58 29.95 7.74
CA PHE A 279 -45.03 31.34 7.68
C PHE A 279 -43.82 32.26 7.65
N LEU A 280 -43.39 32.66 6.46
CA LEU A 280 -42.13 33.40 6.25
C LEU A 280 -42.19 34.84 6.78
N GLU A 281 -43.33 35.52 6.63
CA GLU A 281 -43.44 36.93 7.05
C GLU A 281 -44.87 37.32 7.40
N LYS A 282 -44.99 38.27 8.33
CA LYS A 282 -46.25 38.90 8.69
C LYS A 282 -46.31 40.31 8.12
N ARG A 283 -46.89 40.46 6.93
CA ARG A 283 -47.10 41.78 6.30
C ARG A 283 -48.47 42.35 6.63
N ARG A 284 -48.54 43.67 6.85
CA ARG A 284 -49.82 44.38 6.92
C ARG A 284 -50.36 44.58 5.49
N ILE A 285 -51.67 44.49 5.30
CA ILE A 285 -52.33 44.48 3.97
C ILE A 285 -51.90 45.68 3.10
N TYR A 286 -51.75 46.87 3.69
CA TYR A 286 -51.31 48.06 2.96
C TYR A 286 -49.87 47.96 2.42
N GLN A 287 -48.99 47.21 3.09
CA GLN A 287 -47.61 46.98 2.62
C GLN A 287 -47.59 46.02 1.43
N TRP A 288 -48.51 45.05 1.43
CA TRP A 288 -48.69 44.14 0.30
C TRP A 288 -49.24 44.89 -0.94
N MET A 289 -50.25 45.76 -0.77
CA MET A 289 -50.82 46.54 -1.88
C MET A 289 -49.82 47.49 -2.56
N LEU A 290 -48.81 47.97 -1.83
CA LEU A 290 -47.81 48.90 -2.34
C LEU A 290 -46.53 48.20 -2.86
N SER A 291 -46.41 46.88 -2.71
CA SER A 291 -45.20 46.15 -3.12
C SER A 291 -44.80 46.33 -4.60
N PRO A 292 -45.74 46.38 -5.58
CA PRO A 292 -45.36 46.53 -6.99
C PRO A 292 -44.63 47.85 -7.28
N PHE A 293 -44.94 48.90 -6.51
CA PHE A 293 -44.35 50.24 -6.67
C PHE A 293 -42.96 50.36 -6.02
N TYR A 294 -42.69 49.56 -4.97
CA TYR A 294 -41.38 49.52 -4.31
C TYR A 294 -40.36 48.72 -5.13
N ASP A 295 -40.78 47.60 -5.73
CA ASP A 295 -39.89 46.78 -6.58
C ASP A 295 -39.40 47.56 -7.82
N MET A 296 -40.25 48.42 -8.39
CA MET A 296 -39.87 49.33 -9.50
C MET A 296 -38.81 50.37 -9.09
N LYS A 297 -38.84 50.86 -7.84
CA LYS A 297 -37.88 51.86 -7.36
C LYS A 297 -36.49 51.25 -7.17
N HIS A 298 -36.41 50.03 -6.65
CA HIS A 298 -35.16 49.33 -6.41
C HIS A 298 -34.49 48.84 -7.70
N SER A 299 -35.25 48.56 -8.76
CA SER A 299 -34.68 48.23 -10.08
C SER A 299 -34.05 49.44 -10.81
N ALA A 300 -34.32 50.67 -10.36
CA ALA A 300 -33.84 51.92 -10.98
C ALA A 300 -32.75 52.64 -10.15
N THR A 301 -32.32 52.06 -9.03
CA THR A 301 -31.25 52.62 -8.20
C THR A 301 -29.93 51.88 -8.47
N GLY A 302 -28.84 52.62 -8.67
CA GLY A 302 -27.50 52.07 -8.86
C GLY A 302 -26.97 51.31 -7.63
N PRO A 303 -25.76 50.71 -7.70
CA PRO A 303 -25.21 49.88 -6.64
C PRO A 303 -25.18 50.62 -5.30
N ILE A 304 -25.65 49.94 -4.25
CA ILE A 304 -25.61 50.41 -2.87
C ILE A 304 -24.16 50.21 -2.38
N ASN A 305 -23.44 51.31 -2.17
CA ASN A 305 -22.16 51.29 -1.45
C ASN A 305 -22.46 51.52 0.04
N ASP A 306 -22.29 50.48 0.85
CA ASP A 306 -22.08 50.58 2.29
C ASP A 306 -20.61 50.25 2.61
#